data_AF-A0A5A9NQN0-F1
#
_entry.id   AF-A0A5A9NQN0-F1
#
_cell.length_a   1.000
_cell.length_b   1.000
_cell.length_c   1.000
_cell.angle_alpha   90.00
_cell.angle_beta   90.00
_cell.angle_gamma   90.00
#
_symmetry.space_group_name_H-M   'P 1'
#
loop_
_entity.id
_entity.type
_entity.pdbx_description
1 polymer ?
#
loop_
_entity_poly.entity_id
_entity_poly.type
_entity_poly.pdbx_seq_one_letter_code
_entity_poly.pdbx_strand_id
1 'polypeptide(L)'
;MIKFLLMVNKQGQTRLSKYYEPVDIGKRAALEAGVVRGCLSRRKEECSFVEYKDYKLVYRQYAALFIVVGITENENELSIYELMHNFVEVLDKYFSRVVGIGRIMFHLDKVHIILDEMILNGHVVETNRNRILAPLLALDKMAES
;
A
#
# COMPACT_ATOMS: atom_id res chain seq x y z
N MET A 1 -3.56 6.64 13.50
CA MET A 1 -4.32 6.39 12.27
C MET A 1 -3.40 6.39 11.05
N ILE A 2 -3.70 5.54 10.06
CA ILE A 2 -3.09 5.56 8.73
C ILE A 2 -3.66 6.73 7.94
N LYS A 3 -2.80 7.60 7.41
CA LYS A 3 -3.19 8.80 6.67
C LYS A 3 -3.25 8.54 5.17
N PHE A 4 -2.23 7.85 4.65
CA PHE A 4 -2.16 7.48 3.24
C PHE A 4 -1.27 6.25 3.03
N LEU A 5 -1.48 5.57 1.90
CA LEU A 5 -0.63 4.51 1.39
C LEU A 5 -0.29 4.80 -0.07
N LEU A 6 1.00 4.72 -0.40
CA LEU A 6 1.54 4.92 -1.73
C LEU A 6 2.30 3.68 -2.19
N MET A 7 2.11 3.29 -3.44
CA MET A 7 2.99 2.34 -4.15
C MET A 7 3.74 3.09 -5.23
N VAL A 8 5.07 2.96 -5.24
CA VAL A 8 5.96 3.77 -6.06
C VAL A 8 6.95 2.85 -6.77
N ASN A 9 7.29 3.14 -8.02
CA ASN A 9 8.35 2.40 -8.70
C ASN A 9 9.76 2.94 -8.34
N LYS A 10 10.81 2.23 -8.75
CA LYS A 10 12.21 2.68 -8.62
C LYS A 10 12.52 4.05 -9.25
N GLN A 11 11.69 4.53 -10.18
CA GLN A 11 11.85 5.83 -10.84
C GLN A 11 11.14 6.97 -10.08
N GLY A 12 10.48 6.68 -8.95
CA GLY A 12 9.74 7.67 -8.18
C GLY A 12 8.33 7.99 -8.71
N GLN A 13 7.82 7.21 -9.65
CA GLN A 13 6.45 7.36 -10.14
C GLN A 13 5.48 6.60 -9.24
N THR A 14 4.50 7.30 -8.69
CA THR A 14 3.37 6.72 -7.96
C THR A 14 2.51 5.88 -8.89
N ARG A 15 2.26 4.62 -8.52
CA ARG A 15 1.41 3.66 -9.23
C ARG A 15 0.05 3.49 -8.57
N LEU A 16 0.00 3.63 -7.25
CA LEU A 16 -1.23 3.62 -6.47
C LEU A 16 -1.10 4.66 -5.37
N SER A 17 -2.13 5.46 -5.17
CA SER A 17 -2.26 6.32 -4.01
C SER A 17 -3.64 6.15 -3.38
N LYS A 18 -3.67 5.92 -2.08
CA LYS A 18 -4.88 5.86 -1.27
C LYS A 18 -4.72 6.83 -0.10
N TYR A 19 -5.69 7.74 0.03
CA TYR A 19 -5.73 8.72 1.11
C TYR A 19 -6.94 8.41 1.97
N TYR A 20 -6.73 8.26 3.29
CA TYR A 20 -7.78 8.05 4.27
C TYR A 20 -8.19 9.35 4.97
N GLU A 21 -7.39 10.40 4.82
CA GLU A 21 -7.71 11.75 5.25
C GLU A 21 -7.90 12.67 4.03
N PRO A 22 -8.81 13.66 4.10
CA PRO A 22 -8.95 14.65 3.04
C PRO A 22 -7.64 15.44 2.85
N VAL A 23 -7.02 15.29 1.69
CA VAL A 23 -5.87 16.10 1.26
C VAL A 23 -6.26 16.83 -0.01
N ASP A 24 -6.03 18.15 -0.02
CA ASP A 24 -6.21 19.02 -1.19
C ASP A 24 -5.47 18.46 -2.40
N ILE A 25 -6.16 18.37 -3.54
CA ILE A 25 -5.62 17.79 -4.79
C ILE A 25 -4.32 18.50 -5.20
N GLY A 26 -4.26 19.84 -5.07
CA GLY A 26 -3.06 20.63 -5.38
C GLY A 26 -1.86 20.33 -4.47
N LYS A 27 -2.09 19.79 -3.26
CA LYS A 27 -1.03 19.44 -2.30
C LYS A 27 -0.58 17.97 -2.43
N ARG A 28 -1.39 17.09 -3.03
CA ARG A 28 -1.07 15.66 -3.17
C ARG A 28 0.21 15.42 -3.94
N ALA A 29 0.37 16.05 -5.11
CA ALA A 29 1.57 15.88 -5.93
C ALA A 29 2.85 16.32 -5.20
N ALA A 30 2.78 17.44 -4.47
CA ALA A 30 3.91 17.93 -3.67
C ALA A 30 4.23 17.01 -2.47
N LEU A 31 3.18 16.48 -1.83
CA LEU A 31 3.32 15.51 -0.73
C LEU A 31 3.97 14.21 -1.23
N GLU A 32 3.44 13.61 -2.30
CA GLU A 32 3.98 12.39 -2.90
C GLU A 32 5.44 12.59 -3.31
N ALA A 33 5.76 13.68 -4.04
CA ALA A 33 7.13 13.96 -4.46
C ALA A 33 8.09 14.14 -3.26
N GLY A 34 7.63 14.75 -2.17
CA GLY A 34 8.41 14.91 -0.94
C GLY A 34 8.68 13.58 -0.24
N VAL A 35 7.64 12.77 -0.06
CA VAL A 35 7.71 11.44 0.56
C VAL A 35 8.60 10.49 -0.26
N VAL A 36 8.37 10.45 -1.57
CA VAL A 36 9.12 9.61 -2.51
C VAL A 36 10.61 9.93 -2.49
N ARG A 37 10.96 11.23 -2.50
CA ARG A 37 12.35 11.67 -2.45
C ARG A 37 13.02 11.26 -1.14
N GLY A 38 12.33 11.42 0.00
CA GLY A 38 12.83 11.04 1.31
C GLY A 38 13.05 9.53 1.49
N CYS A 39 12.22 8.69 0.85
CA CYS A 39 12.35 7.24 0.91
C CYS A 39 13.35 6.66 -0.10
N LEU A 40 13.36 7.14 -1.35
CA LEU A 40 14.21 6.58 -2.41
C LEU A 40 15.69 6.96 -2.29
N SER A 41 16.01 8.05 -1.60
CA SER A 41 17.41 8.45 -1.39
C SER A 41 18.13 7.61 -0.33
N ARG A 42 17.41 6.74 0.39
CA ARG A 42 17.94 5.97 1.51
C ARG A 42 18.56 4.66 1.07
N ARG A 43 19.59 4.22 1.81
CA ARG A 43 20.28 2.95 1.63
C ARG A 43 19.50 1.81 2.28
N LYS A 44 19.80 0.57 1.88
CA LYS A 44 19.06 -0.63 2.33
C LYS A 44 19.27 -0.95 3.81
N GLU A 45 20.39 -0.50 4.37
CA GLU A 45 20.79 -0.74 5.76
C GLU A 45 20.16 0.28 6.73
N GLU A 46 19.51 1.32 6.20
CA GLU A 46 18.87 2.35 7.01
C GLU A 46 17.50 1.91 7.51
N CYS A 47 17.07 2.54 8.61
CA CYS A 47 15.78 2.27 9.22
C CYS A 47 14.62 2.51 8.23
N SER A 48 13.65 1.60 8.25
CA SER A 48 12.40 1.65 7.48
C SER A 48 11.38 2.69 7.99
N PHE A 49 11.71 3.39 9.08
CA PHE A 49 10.89 4.43 9.68
C PHE A 49 11.56 5.79 9.48
N VAL A 50 10.80 6.77 8.98
CA VAL A 50 11.31 8.09 8.64
C VAL A 50 10.33 9.15 9.12
N GLU A 51 10.82 10.15 9.84
CA GLU A 51 10.02 11.33 10.18
C GLU A 51 9.94 12.28 8.98
N TYR A 52 8.72 12.68 8.62
CA TYR A 52 8.47 13.60 7.53
C TYR A 52 7.34 14.57 7.90
N LYS A 53 7.71 15.81 8.21
CA LYS A 53 6.77 16.84 8.70
C LYS A 53 5.96 16.28 9.87
N ASP A 54 4.64 16.37 9.79
CA ASP A 54 3.69 15.90 10.81
C ASP A 54 3.34 14.40 10.70
N TYR A 55 4.09 13.65 9.87
CA TYR A 55 3.87 12.22 9.64
C TYR A 55 5.10 11.41 10.02
N LYS A 56 4.86 10.22 10.57
CA LYS A 56 5.85 9.14 10.52
C LYS A 56 5.59 8.30 9.27
N LEU A 57 6.63 8.03 8.51
CA LEU A 57 6.59 7.21 7.30
C LEU A 57 7.15 5.83 7.60
N VAL A 58 6.40 4.81 7.23
CA VAL A 58 6.86 3.43 7.21
C VAL A 58 7.02 3.02 5.75
N TYR A 59 8.23 2.62 5.34
CA TYR A 59 8.48 2.23 3.95
C TYR A 59 9.19 0.88 3.85
N ARG A 60 8.91 0.14 2.77
CA ARG A 60 9.59 -1.12 2.46
C ARG A 60 9.71 -1.34 0.96
N GLN A 61 10.87 -1.87 0.55
CA GLN A 61 11.14 -2.23 -0.84
C GLN A 61 10.76 -3.70 -1.10
N TYR A 62 9.94 -3.93 -2.13
CA TYR A 62 9.59 -5.24 -2.67
C TYR A 62 10.02 -5.32 -4.14
N ALA A 63 11.20 -5.91 -4.37
CA ALA A 63 11.84 -5.98 -5.69
C ALA A 63 11.95 -4.61 -6.41
N ALA A 64 11.05 -4.33 -7.35
CA ALA A 64 11.01 -3.09 -8.15
C ALA A 64 9.98 -2.05 -7.66
N LEU A 65 9.23 -2.37 -6.60
CA LEU A 65 8.21 -1.51 -6.00
C LEU A 65 8.61 -1.10 -4.58
N PHE A 66 8.24 0.12 -4.22
CA PHE A 66 8.32 0.65 -2.87
C PHE A 66 6.90 0.87 -2.38
N ILE A 67 6.61 0.40 -1.18
CA ILE A 67 5.36 0.73 -0.48
C ILE A 67 5.72 1.70 0.63
N VAL A 68 4.99 2.80 0.71
CA VAL A 68 5.16 3.83 1.73
C VAL A 68 3.82 4.13 2.38
N VAL A 69 3.78 4.12 3.70
CA VAL A 69 2.59 4.38 4.50
C VAL A 69 2.88 5.58 5.42
N GLY A 70 2.04 6.60 5.35
CA GLY A 70 2.07 7.72 6.27
C GLY A 70 1.14 7.46 7.46
N ILE A 71 1.66 7.55 8.67
CA ILE A 71 0.93 7.30 9.93
C ILE A 71 1.09 8.47 10.90
N THR A 72 0.15 8.59 11.84
CA THR A 72 0.28 9.48 12.99
C THR A 72 1.30 8.94 14.00
N GLU A 73 1.87 9.81 14.83
CA GLU A 73 2.85 9.45 15.85
C GLU A 73 2.41 8.36 16.84
N ASN A 74 1.09 8.24 17.07
CA ASN A 74 0.50 7.31 18.02
C ASN A 74 0.36 5.86 17.51
N GLU A 75 0.65 5.61 16.23
CA GLU A 75 0.58 4.25 15.66
C GLU A 75 1.88 3.49 15.87
N ASN A 76 1.76 2.17 16.03
CA ASN A 76 2.92 1.29 16.12
C ASN A 76 3.51 1.05 14.72
N GLU A 77 4.75 1.50 14.52
CA GLU A 77 5.44 1.44 13.23
C GLU A 77 5.66 -0.01 12.76
N LEU A 78 5.94 -0.94 13.69
CA LEU A 78 6.14 -2.36 13.38
C LEU A 78 4.84 -3.06 12.98
N SER A 79 3.72 -2.71 13.62
CA SER A 79 2.41 -3.25 13.24
C SER A 79 2.04 -2.85 11.81
N ILE A 80 2.34 -1.61 11.42
CA ILE A 80 2.12 -1.12 10.05
C ILE A 80 3.10 -1.77 9.07
N TYR A 81 4.35 -1.98 9.46
CA TYR A 81 5.34 -2.69 8.66
C TYR A 81 4.91 -4.14 8.36
N GLU A 82 4.32 -4.83 9.35
CA GLU A 82 3.79 -6.17 9.17
C GLU A 82 2.50 -6.19 8.34
N LEU A 83 1.63 -5.18 8.50
CA LEU A 83 0.46 -4.99 7.65
C LEU A 83 0.86 -4.85 6.17
N MET A 84 1.91 -4.08 5.88
CA MET A 84 2.45 -3.95 4.51
C MET A 84 2.92 -5.30 3.97
N HIS A 85 3.54 -6.14 4.82
CA HIS A 85 3.95 -7.48 4.43
C HIS A 85 2.75 -8.37 4.10
N ASN A 86 1.77 -8.42 4.99
CA ASN A 86 0.54 -9.18 4.79
C ASN A 86 -0.19 -8.71 3.51
N PHE A 87 -0.23 -7.40 3.25
CA PHE A 87 -0.81 -6.85 2.02
C PHE A 87 -0.12 -7.40 0.76
N VAL A 88 1.22 -7.38 0.72
CA VAL A 88 1.96 -7.93 -0.43
C VAL A 88 1.76 -9.43 -0.59
N GLU A 89 1.68 -10.19 0.50
CA GLU A 89 1.39 -11.63 0.43
C GLU A 89 -0.04 -11.92 -0.07
N VAL A 90 -1.02 -11.12 0.34
CA VAL A 90 -2.40 -11.25 -0.16
C VAL A 90 -2.45 -10.95 -1.66
N LEU A 91 -1.74 -9.92 -2.11
CA LEU A 91 -1.60 -9.63 -3.54
C LEU A 91 -0.95 -10.80 -4.28
N ASP A 92 0.18 -11.31 -3.78
CA ASP A 92 0.88 -12.44 -4.39
C ASP A 92 -0.02 -13.68 -4.48
N LYS A 93 -0.77 -14.00 -3.42
CA LYS A 93 -1.73 -15.12 -3.39
C LYS A 93 -2.87 -14.96 -4.39
N TYR A 94 -3.38 -13.74 -4.57
CA TYR A 94 -4.45 -13.47 -5.54
C TYR A 94 -3.92 -13.55 -6.98
N PHE A 95 -2.83 -12.85 -7.27
CA PHE A 95 -2.29 -12.77 -8.64
C PHE A 95 -1.63 -14.06 -9.11
N SER A 96 -0.98 -14.83 -8.23
CA SER A 96 -0.48 -16.17 -8.57
C SER A 96 -1.59 -17.12 -9.01
N ARG A 97 -2.83 -16.88 -8.57
CA ARG A 97 -4.00 -17.71 -8.87
C ARG A 97 -4.75 -17.27 -10.12
N VAL A 98 -4.81 -15.97 -10.41
CA VAL A 98 -5.61 -15.41 -11.52
C VAL A 98 -4.78 -15.09 -12.76
N VAL A 99 -3.53 -14.61 -12.60
CA VAL A 99 -2.74 -14.03 -13.70
C VAL A 99 -1.29 -14.46 -13.58
N GLY A 100 -0.96 -15.67 -14.03
CA GLY A 100 0.38 -16.27 -13.97
C GLY A 100 1.51 -15.24 -14.09
N ILE A 101 2.40 -15.23 -13.06
CA ILE A 101 3.63 -14.43 -12.88
C ILE A 101 3.74 -13.19 -13.79
N GLY A 102 2.84 -12.21 -13.62
CA GLY A 102 2.78 -11.15 -14.62
C GLY A 102 1.93 -9.93 -14.29
N ARG A 103 2.38 -9.17 -13.29
CA ARG A 103 2.12 -7.73 -13.08
C ARG A 103 0.83 -7.36 -12.34
N ILE A 104 0.96 -7.22 -11.01
CA ILE A 104 0.09 -6.43 -10.10
C ILE A 104 -0.32 -5.06 -10.70
N MET A 105 0.54 -4.47 -11.56
CA MET A 105 0.32 -3.18 -12.20
C MET A 105 -0.80 -3.14 -13.26
N PHE A 106 -1.30 -4.29 -13.74
CA PHE A 106 -2.35 -4.35 -14.78
C PHE A 106 -3.78 -4.36 -14.22
N HIS A 107 -3.95 -4.62 -12.91
CA HIS A 107 -5.25 -4.69 -12.25
C HIS A 107 -5.29 -3.85 -10.97
N LEU A 108 -5.00 -2.55 -11.10
CA LEU A 108 -4.98 -1.61 -9.97
C LEU A 108 -6.35 -1.50 -9.29
N ASP A 109 -7.44 -1.70 -10.02
CA ASP A 109 -8.80 -1.83 -9.53
C ASP A 109 -8.94 -2.94 -8.49
N LYS A 110 -8.40 -4.13 -8.77
CA LYS A 110 -8.41 -5.27 -7.83
C LYS A 110 -7.52 -4.99 -6.61
N VAL A 111 -6.38 -4.31 -6.82
CA VAL A 111 -5.50 -3.89 -5.71
C VAL A 111 -6.21 -2.92 -4.77
N HIS A 112 -6.97 -1.96 -5.30
CA HIS A 112 -7.77 -1.05 -4.51
C HIS A 112 -8.84 -1.78 -3.69
N ILE A 113 -9.52 -2.77 -4.27
CA ILE A 113 -10.52 -3.58 -3.54
C ILE A 113 -9.86 -4.34 -2.38
N ILE A 114 -8.73 -5.01 -2.62
CA ILE A 114 -7.98 -5.72 -1.58
C ILE A 114 -7.58 -4.75 -0.45
N LEU A 115 -7.11 -3.56 -0.83
CA LEU A 115 -6.71 -2.56 0.16
C LEU A 115 -7.90 -2.06 0.99
N ASP A 116 -9.06 -1.89 0.37
CA ASP A 116 -10.29 -1.46 1.04
C ASP A 116 -10.86 -2.53 1.99
N GLU A 117 -10.67 -3.81 1.68
CA GLU A 117 -11.00 -4.90 2.62
C GLU A 117 -10.06 -4.92 3.84
N MET A 118 -8.80 -4.53 3.66
CA MET A 118 -7.81 -4.54 4.74
C MET A 118 -7.87 -3.28 5.61
N ILE A 119 -8.12 -2.12 5.02
CA ILE A 119 -8.02 -0.81 5.68
C ILE A 119 -9.23 0.05 5.31
N LEU A 120 -9.99 0.48 6.32
CA LEU A 120 -11.10 1.41 6.17
C LEU A 120 -10.89 2.62 7.08
N ASN A 121 -11.11 3.82 6.54
CA ASN A 121 -10.99 5.09 7.27
C ASN A 121 -9.66 5.23 8.04
N GLY A 122 -8.57 4.67 7.52
CA GLY A 122 -7.26 4.75 8.14
C GLY A 122 -7.04 3.79 9.31
N HIS A 123 -7.92 2.81 9.49
CA HIS A 123 -7.82 1.75 10.49
C HIS A 123 -7.78 0.37 9.84
N VAL A 124 -7.02 -0.54 10.43
CA VAL A 124 -6.95 -1.94 9.99
C VAL A 124 -8.23 -2.65 10.38
N VAL A 125 -8.89 -3.29 9.43
CA VAL A 125 -10.19 -3.96 9.63
C VAL A 125 -10.06 -5.48 9.53
N GLU A 126 -9.34 -5.97 8.52
CA GLU A 126 -9.16 -7.41 8.32
C GLU A 126 -7.70 -7.73 8.01
N THR A 127 -7.22 -8.81 8.61
CA THR A 127 -5.85 -9.32 8.44
C THR A 127 -5.83 -10.76 7.92
N ASN A 128 -6.97 -11.47 8.01
CA ASN A 128 -7.10 -12.82 7.53
C ASN A 128 -7.17 -12.85 5.99
N ARG A 129 -6.08 -13.36 5.39
CA ARG A 129 -5.92 -13.48 3.93
C ARG A 129 -7.10 -14.18 3.22
N ASN A 130 -7.74 -15.16 3.87
CA ASN A 130 -8.87 -15.88 3.25
C ASN A 130 -10.15 -15.05 3.23
N ARG A 131 -10.38 -14.22 4.25
CA ARG A 131 -11.53 -13.33 4.31
C ARG A 131 -11.38 -12.16 3.36
N ILE A 132 -10.19 -11.54 3.31
CA ILE A 132 -9.87 -10.44 2.39
C ILE A 132 -10.14 -10.83 0.94
N LEU A 133 -9.81 -12.06 0.55
CA LEU A 133 -9.97 -12.54 -0.83
C LEU A 133 -11.37 -13.08 -1.14
N ALA A 134 -12.21 -13.36 -0.15
CA ALA A 134 -13.50 -14.00 -0.38
C ALA A 134 -14.45 -13.15 -1.26
N PRO A 135 -14.63 -11.83 -1.01
CA PRO A 135 -15.47 -10.98 -1.86
C PRO A 135 -14.93 -10.91 -3.29
N LEU A 136 -13.61 -10.79 -3.45
CA LEU A 136 -12.97 -10.65 -4.75
C LEU A 136 -13.15 -11.91 -5.61
N LEU A 137 -12.99 -13.09 -5.02
CA LEU A 137 -13.22 -14.36 -5.69
C LEU A 137 -14.69 -14.60 -6.04
N ALA A 138 -15.62 -14.08 -5.25
CA ALA A 138 -17.04 -14.13 -5.57
C ALA A 138 -17.36 -13.24 -6.79
N LEU A 139 -16.79 -12.03 -6.84
CA LEU A 139 -16.93 -11.12 -7.98
C LEU A 139 -16.34 -11.72 -9.27
N ASP A 140 -15.17 -12.35 -9.19
CA ASP A 140 -14.54 -12.98 -10.36
C ASP A 140 -15.40 -14.12 -10.92
N LYS A 141 -15.97 -14.97 -10.05
CA LYS A 141 -16.90 -16.04 -10.48
C LYS A 141 -18.15 -15.50 -11.17
N MET A 142 -18.70 -14.39 -10.69
CA MET A 142 -19.88 -13.77 -11.28
C MET A 142 -19.57 -13.13 -12.65
N ALA A 143 -18.34 -12.65 -12.86
CA ALA A 143 -17.93 -12.07 -14.13
C ALA A 143 -17.63 -13.13 -15.22
N GLU A 144 -17.31 -14.35 -14.82
CA GLU A 144 -17.09 -15.50 -15.73
C GLU A 144 -18.39 -16.24 -16.10
N SER A 145 -19.52 -15.87 -15.48
CA SER A 145 -20.86 -16.46 -15.72
C SER A 145 -21.66 -15.66 -16.76
#